data_AF-A0A1Z8WQ29-F1
#
_entry.id   AF-A0A1Z8WQ29-F1
#
_cell.length_a   1.000
_cell.length_b   1.000
_cell.length_c   1.000
_cell.angle_alpha   90.00
_cell.angle_beta   90.00
_cell.angle_gamma   90.00
#
_symmetry.space_group_name_H-M   'P 1'
#
loop_
_entity.id
_entity.type
_entity.pdbx_description
1 polymer ?
#
loop_
_entity_poly.entity_id
_entity_poly.type
_entity_poly.pdbx_seq_one_letter_code
_entity_poly.pdbx_strand_id
1 'polypeptide(L)'
;MPFIQVRIHKSDEPEKYISGINKTLDILGRTNAAISRSILNPKIFIAFTRYESFEEQQKQYNENIKTDMSLIGSFQQIRTGFFVRENTNDKDGKILKNSNYAVINSMTVKMGHIDKVRALGSLHFEKYGKDNASKGIGMWQHRQIIGEPMNRLIYVTSYPDMKSAEDFLTQDFSKRDQQIANELSIFSDNIDAFNARGLFEIIRHQS
;
A
#
# COMPACT_ATOMS: atom_id res chain seq x y z
N MET A 1 -14.44 8.61 9.69
CA MET A 1 -14.05 7.53 8.76
C MET A 1 -12.55 7.34 8.91
N PRO A 2 -12.08 6.11 9.16
CA PRO A 2 -10.65 5.86 9.31
C PRO A 2 -9.91 6.20 8.03
N PHE A 3 -8.66 6.67 8.15
CA PHE A 3 -7.79 6.94 7.02
C PHE A 3 -6.42 6.32 7.23
N ILE A 4 -5.63 6.27 6.17
CA ILE A 4 -4.30 5.68 6.14
C ILE A 4 -3.32 6.76 5.72
N GLN A 5 -2.31 7.01 6.53
CA GLN A 5 -1.13 7.75 6.11
C GLN A 5 -0.19 6.78 5.40
N VAL A 6 0.13 7.07 4.15
CA VAL A 6 1.14 6.34 3.39
C VAL A 6 2.40 7.18 3.34
N ARG A 7 3.52 6.62 3.79
CA ARG A 7 4.83 7.27 3.72
C ARG A 7 5.82 6.39 2.98
N ILE A 8 6.59 6.99 2.09
CA ILE A 8 7.71 6.35 1.39
C ILE A 8 8.99 6.96 1.92
N HIS A 9 9.90 6.10 2.38
CA HIS A 9 11.17 6.49 2.95
C HIS A 9 12.33 5.83 2.21
N LYS A 10 13.48 6.49 2.22
CA LYS A 10 14.78 5.91 1.87
C LYS A 10 15.67 5.93 3.10
N SER A 11 16.32 4.83 3.43
CA SER A 11 17.35 4.80 4.48
C SER A 11 18.66 4.29 3.90
N ASP A 12 19.76 4.92 4.32
CA ASP A 12 21.11 4.42 4.02
C ASP A 12 21.58 3.37 5.03
N GLU A 13 20.87 3.20 6.14
CA GLU A 13 21.08 2.18 7.18
C GLU A 13 19.83 1.28 7.31
N PRO A 14 19.47 0.50 6.26
CA PRO A 14 18.16 -0.18 6.20
C PRO A 14 17.88 -1.10 7.39
N GLU A 15 18.86 -1.88 7.86
CA GLU A 15 18.66 -2.79 8.99
C GLU A 15 18.44 -2.06 10.32
N LYS A 16 19.12 -0.91 10.50
CA LYS A 16 18.91 -0.04 11.66
C LYS A 16 17.55 0.65 11.60
N TYR A 17 17.12 1.07 10.40
CA TYR A 17 15.78 1.60 10.19
C TYR A 17 14.71 0.59 10.58
N ILE A 18 14.81 -0.66 10.12
CA ILE A 18 13.85 -1.73 10.40
C ILE A 18 13.79 -2.05 11.90
N SER A 19 14.94 -2.29 12.52
CA SER A 19 15.00 -2.61 13.95
C SER A 19 14.55 -1.44 14.81
N GLY A 20 14.97 -0.22 14.48
CA GLY A 20 14.59 1.01 15.18
C GLY A 20 13.11 1.32 15.08
N ILE A 21 12.52 1.27 13.87
CA ILE A 21 11.09 1.61 13.70
C ILE A 21 10.20 0.59 14.39
N ASN A 22 10.53 -0.71 14.31
CA ASN A 22 9.79 -1.74 15.04
C ASN A 22 9.88 -1.53 16.55
N LYS A 23 11.09 -1.30 17.08
CA LYS A 23 11.30 -1.03 18.52
C LYS A 23 10.53 0.20 18.98
N THR A 24 10.54 1.30 18.22
CA THR A 24 9.78 2.52 18.53
C THR A 24 8.28 2.25 18.55
N LEU A 25 7.75 1.52 17.57
CA LEU A 25 6.34 1.17 17.54
C LEU A 25 5.96 0.28 18.73
N ASP A 26 6.81 -0.66 19.12
CA ASP A 26 6.56 -1.57 20.24
C ASP A 26 6.61 -0.83 21.59
N ILE A 27 7.57 0.07 21.80
CA ILE A 27 7.65 0.95 22.99
C ILE A 27 6.37 1.80 23.13
N LEU A 28 5.83 2.28 22.01
CA LEU A 28 4.63 3.10 21.97
C LEU A 28 3.33 2.27 21.92
N GLY A 29 3.42 0.94 21.97
CA GLY A 29 2.27 0.04 21.95
C GLY A 29 1.44 0.09 20.65
N ARG A 30 2.09 0.31 19.50
CA ARG A 30 1.41 0.57 18.22
C ARG A 30 1.29 -0.66 17.33
N THR A 31 0.04 -0.99 17.01
CA THR A 31 -0.35 -2.08 16.11
C THR A 31 -0.92 -1.58 14.78
N ASN A 32 -1.13 -0.27 14.64
CA ASN A 32 -1.82 0.36 13.52
C ASN A 32 -0.95 0.59 12.28
N ALA A 33 0.26 0.01 12.20
CA ALA A 33 1.19 0.25 11.11
C ALA A 33 1.63 -1.05 10.43
N ALA A 34 1.56 -1.06 9.09
CA ALA A 34 2.21 -2.05 8.24
C ALA A 34 3.42 -1.41 7.54
N ILE A 35 4.54 -2.12 7.48
CA ILE A 35 5.78 -1.62 6.86
C ILE A 35 6.28 -2.68 5.88
N SER A 36 6.69 -2.22 4.69
CA SER A 36 7.23 -3.10 3.66
C SER A 36 8.53 -2.53 3.08
N ARG A 37 9.48 -3.43 2.78
CA ARG A 37 10.78 -3.13 2.18
C ARG A 37 10.76 -3.52 0.71
N SER A 38 11.23 -2.65 -0.18
CA SER A 38 11.29 -2.97 -1.61
C SER A 38 12.33 -4.06 -1.87
N ILE A 39 11.95 -5.06 -2.66
CA ILE A 39 12.84 -6.15 -3.08
C ILE A 39 13.86 -5.64 -4.11
N LEU A 40 13.41 -4.75 -5.01
CA LEU A 40 14.27 -4.19 -6.06
C LEU A 40 15.26 -3.15 -5.52
N ASN A 41 14.90 -2.45 -4.45
CA ASN A 41 15.79 -1.50 -3.79
C ASN A 41 15.62 -1.59 -2.27
N PRO A 42 16.44 -2.40 -1.58
CA PRO A 42 16.32 -2.63 -0.13
C PRO A 42 16.46 -1.39 0.76
N LYS A 43 16.88 -0.24 0.19
CA LYS A 43 16.90 1.05 0.88
C LYS A 43 15.54 1.75 0.91
N ILE A 44 14.56 1.30 0.12
CA ILE A 44 13.24 1.93 0.00
C ILE A 44 12.22 1.17 0.85
N PHE A 45 11.51 1.94 1.67
CA PHE A 45 10.46 1.46 2.55
C PHE A 45 9.15 2.18 2.28
N ILE A 46 8.05 1.47 2.46
CA ILE A 46 6.71 2.04 2.48
C ILE A 46 6.00 1.66 3.77
N ALA A 47 5.46 2.66 4.45
CA ALA A 47 4.71 2.49 5.69
C ALA A 47 3.27 2.94 5.48
N PHE A 48 2.33 2.08 5.84
CA PHE A 48 0.90 2.36 5.91
C PHE A 48 0.54 2.45 7.39
N THR A 49 0.08 3.60 7.85
CA THR A 49 -0.38 3.79 9.24
C THR A 49 -1.84 4.17 9.25
N ARG A 50 -2.69 3.37 9.90
CA ARG A 50 -4.13 3.62 10.00
C ARG A 50 -4.44 4.47 11.23
N TYR A 51 -5.33 5.44 11.04
CA TYR A 51 -5.82 6.33 12.09
C TYR A 51 -7.35 6.36 12.05
N GLU A 52 -7.98 6.43 13.22
CA GLU A 52 -9.41 6.64 13.39
C GLU A 52 -9.79 8.11 13.19
N SER A 53 -8.89 9.03 13.56
CA SER A 53 -9.11 10.48 13.44
C SER A 53 -7.81 11.29 13.27
N PHE A 54 -7.93 12.55 12.86
CA PHE A 54 -6.78 13.45 12.77
C PHE A 54 -6.24 13.83 14.14
N GLU A 55 -7.07 13.86 15.18
CA GLU A 55 -6.65 14.05 16.57
C GLU A 55 -5.77 12.89 17.05
N GLU A 56 -6.12 11.63 16.71
CA GLU A 56 -5.26 10.48 16.99
C GLU A 56 -3.92 10.60 16.26
N GLN A 57 -3.96 10.98 14.97
CA GLN A 57 -2.75 11.18 14.18
C GLN A 57 -1.84 12.26 14.78
N GLN A 58 -2.40 13.39 15.19
CA GLN A 58 -1.67 14.48 15.82
C GLN A 58 -1.09 14.07 17.18
N LYS A 59 -1.84 13.30 17.98
CA LYS A 59 -1.36 12.74 19.24
C LYS A 59 -0.15 11.84 19.00
N GLN A 60 -0.26 10.88 18.07
CA GLN A 60 0.84 9.97 17.75
C GLN A 60 2.06 10.69 17.15
N TYR A 61 1.84 11.76 16.38
CA TYR A 61 2.91 12.63 15.90
C TYR A 61 3.66 13.31 17.05
N ASN A 62 2.93 13.87 18.02
CA ASN A 62 3.54 14.50 19.19
C ASN A 62 4.32 13.51 20.08
N GLU A 63 3.85 12.27 20.18
CA GLU A 63 4.59 11.19 20.85
C GLU A 63 5.88 10.82 20.11
N ASN A 64 5.85 10.78 18.77
CA ASN A 64 7.04 10.50 17.96
C ASN A 64 8.13 11.54 18.16
N ILE A 65 7.77 12.82 18.22
CA ILE A 65 8.74 13.91 18.47
C ILE A 65 9.46 13.73 19.80
N LYS A 66 8.78 13.19 20.81
CA LYS A 66 9.33 12.98 22.16
C LYS A 66 10.12 11.67 22.28
N THR A 67 10.08 10.83 21.25
CA THR A 67 10.78 9.55 21.25
C THR A 67 12.22 9.74 20.81
N ASP A 68 13.13 8.92 21.34
CA ASP A 68 14.51 8.88 20.86
C ASP A 68 14.57 8.34 19.42
N MET A 69 14.61 9.27 18.46
CA MET A 69 14.68 8.96 17.03
C MET A 69 16.04 8.42 16.60
N SER A 70 17.09 8.49 17.45
CA SER A 70 18.41 7.95 17.13
C SER A 70 18.38 6.43 16.91
N LEU A 71 17.39 5.76 17.51
CA LEU A 71 17.13 4.32 17.34
C LEU A 71 16.85 3.93 15.88
N ILE A 72 16.23 4.82 15.10
CA ILE A 72 15.78 4.56 13.72
C ILE A 72 16.90 4.82 12.71
N GLY A 73 17.97 5.54 13.09
CA GLY A 73 19.04 5.93 12.18
C GLY A 73 18.60 6.99 11.15
N SER A 74 19.45 7.23 10.15
CA SER A 74 19.17 8.24 9.12
C SER A 74 18.19 7.72 8.08
N PHE A 75 17.17 8.52 7.76
CA PHE A 75 16.26 8.27 6.65
C PHE A 75 15.73 9.58 6.06
N GLN A 76 15.39 9.53 4.77
CA GLN A 76 14.74 10.60 4.03
C GLN A 76 13.29 10.22 3.75
N GLN A 77 12.34 11.10 4.08
CA GLN A 77 10.98 10.96 3.56
C GLN A 77 10.94 11.40 2.10
N ILE A 78 10.62 10.47 1.20
CA ILE A 78 10.48 10.72 -0.23
C ILE A 78 9.08 11.26 -0.53
N ARG A 79 8.06 10.69 0.11
CA ARG A 79 6.66 11.02 -0.18
C ARG A 79 5.77 10.71 1.02
N THR A 80 4.67 11.47 1.14
CA THR A 80 3.64 11.25 2.15
C THR A 80 2.27 11.64 1.58
N GLY A 81 1.21 11.02 2.08
CA GLY A 81 -0.15 11.40 1.78
C GLY A 81 -1.14 10.67 2.67
N PHE A 82 -2.34 11.23 2.77
CA PHE A 82 -3.45 10.57 3.47
C PHE A 82 -4.41 9.99 2.46
N PHE A 83 -4.88 8.77 2.74
CA PHE A 83 -5.68 7.97 1.84
C PHE A 83 -6.85 7.36 2.60
N VAL A 84 -7.92 7.08 1.87
CA VAL A 84 -9.04 6.29 2.36
C VAL A 84 -9.07 4.97 1.61
N ARG A 85 -9.42 3.88 2.31
CA ARG A 85 -9.63 2.59 1.68
C ARG A 85 -11.02 2.57 1.05
N GLU A 86 -11.06 2.36 -0.26
CA GLU A 86 -12.28 2.34 -1.07
C GLU A 86 -12.78 0.91 -1.23
N ASN A 87 -11.91 -0.01 -1.67
CA ASN A 87 -12.25 -1.41 -1.91
C ASN A 87 -11.25 -2.36 -1.24
N THR A 88 -11.75 -3.52 -0.81
CA THR A 88 -10.95 -4.60 -0.24
C THR A 88 -11.64 -5.95 -0.39
N ASN A 89 -10.90 -7.01 -0.72
CA ASN A 89 -11.38 -8.39 -0.58
C ASN A 89 -11.03 -9.00 0.81
N ASP A 90 -10.24 -8.28 1.62
CA ASP A 90 -9.89 -8.64 2.99
C ASP A 90 -10.58 -7.69 3.98
N LYS A 91 -11.88 -7.91 4.21
CA LYS A 91 -12.68 -7.05 5.10
C LYS A 91 -12.30 -7.22 6.58
N ASP A 92 -11.92 -8.44 6.97
CA ASP A 92 -11.57 -8.80 8.35
C ASP A 92 -10.07 -8.62 8.66
N GLY A 93 -9.25 -8.27 7.66
CA GLY A 93 -7.80 -8.10 7.83
C GLY A 93 -7.03 -9.42 8.00
N LYS A 94 -7.65 -10.57 7.72
CA LYS A 94 -7.04 -11.90 7.92
C LYS A 94 -5.99 -12.19 6.86
N ILE A 95 -6.21 -11.76 5.63
CA ILE A 95 -5.28 -12.04 4.52
C ILE A 95 -4.00 -11.22 4.69
N LEU A 96 -4.13 -9.94 5.05
CA LEU A 96 -2.97 -9.07 5.30
C LEU A 96 -2.07 -9.61 6.41
N LYS A 97 -2.65 -10.19 7.46
CA LYS A 97 -1.89 -10.79 8.58
C LYS A 97 -1.06 -12.00 8.17
N ASN A 98 -1.46 -12.69 7.10
CA ASN A 98 -0.79 -13.90 6.61
C ASN A 98 0.00 -13.67 5.32
N SER A 99 0.12 -12.41 4.87
CA SER A 99 0.82 -12.07 3.62
C SER A 99 2.26 -11.64 3.89
N ASN A 100 3.23 -12.27 3.24
CA ASN A 100 4.64 -11.91 3.38
C ASN A 100 5.14 -10.93 2.32
N TYR A 101 4.41 -10.80 1.21
CA TYR A 101 4.80 -9.96 0.08
C TYR A 101 3.65 -9.08 -0.38
N ALA A 102 3.97 -7.94 -0.98
CA ALA A 102 3.00 -7.06 -1.60
C ALA A 102 3.53 -6.42 -2.87
N VAL A 103 2.69 -6.37 -3.90
CA VAL A 103 2.85 -5.49 -5.04
C VAL A 103 2.08 -4.22 -4.76
N ILE A 104 2.78 -3.08 -4.81
CA ILE A 104 2.18 -1.78 -4.54
C ILE A 104 2.32 -0.93 -5.80
N ASN A 105 1.16 -0.52 -6.33
CA ASN A 105 1.03 0.32 -7.51
C ASN A 105 0.43 1.67 -7.11
N SER A 106 1.22 2.73 -7.20
CA SER A 106 0.78 4.11 -7.03
C SER A 106 0.72 4.82 -8.37
N MET A 107 -0.44 5.40 -8.69
CA MET A 107 -0.69 6.03 -9.98
C MET A 107 -1.37 7.39 -9.83
N THR A 108 -0.92 8.35 -10.63
CA THR A 108 -1.61 9.62 -10.83
C THR A 108 -2.61 9.42 -11.96
N VAL A 109 -3.89 9.68 -11.68
CA VAL A 109 -4.99 9.57 -12.64
C VAL A 109 -5.25 10.95 -13.24
N LYS A 110 -5.53 11.05 -14.54
CA LYS A 110 -5.92 12.31 -15.18
C LYS A 110 -7.01 13.03 -14.39
N MET A 111 -6.86 14.34 -14.23
CA MET A 111 -7.87 15.18 -13.57
C MET A 111 -9.24 14.99 -14.26
N GLY A 112 -10.31 14.87 -13.47
CA GLY A 112 -11.65 14.57 -13.97
C GLY A 112 -11.95 13.10 -14.26
N HIS A 113 -10.95 12.21 -14.25
CA HIS A 113 -11.13 10.77 -14.55
C HIS A 113 -11.00 9.86 -13.33
N ILE A 114 -10.76 10.41 -12.14
CA ILE A 114 -10.54 9.63 -10.91
C ILE A 114 -11.72 8.71 -10.60
N ASP A 115 -12.97 9.18 -10.72
CA ASP A 115 -14.15 8.37 -10.41
C ASP A 115 -14.36 7.23 -11.42
N LYS A 116 -14.02 7.48 -12.69
CA LYS A 116 -14.05 6.45 -13.74
C LYS A 116 -13.05 5.33 -13.45
N VAL A 117 -11.80 5.70 -13.13
CA VAL A 117 -10.76 4.72 -12.80
C VAL A 117 -11.08 4.01 -11.48
N ARG A 118 -11.69 4.70 -10.51
CA ARG A 118 -12.17 4.10 -9.27
C ARG A 118 -13.21 3.02 -9.52
N ALA A 119 -14.22 3.31 -10.34
CA ALA A 119 -15.29 2.38 -10.68
C ALA A 119 -14.76 1.11 -11.37
N LEU A 120 -13.80 1.25 -12.30
CA LEU A 120 -13.12 0.10 -12.91
C LEU A 120 -12.36 -0.74 -11.87
N GLY A 121 -11.72 -0.08 -10.91
CA GLY A 121 -11.15 -0.74 -9.74
C GLY A 121 -12.19 -1.57 -8.98
N SER A 122 -13.34 -0.99 -8.64
CA SER A 122 -14.43 -1.72 -7.95
C SER A 122 -14.88 -2.95 -8.72
N LEU A 123 -15.12 -2.83 -10.03
CA LEU A 123 -15.53 -3.97 -10.88
C LEU A 123 -14.49 -5.10 -10.89
N HIS A 124 -13.20 -4.74 -10.93
CA HIS A 124 -12.13 -5.72 -10.84
C HIS A 124 -12.15 -6.48 -9.51
N PHE A 125 -12.42 -5.80 -8.40
CA PHE A 125 -12.53 -6.43 -7.07
C PHE A 125 -13.76 -7.32 -6.97
N GLU A 126 -14.89 -6.91 -7.54
CA GLU A 126 -16.11 -7.73 -7.59
C GLU A 126 -15.88 -9.02 -8.40
N LYS A 127 -15.20 -8.91 -9.54
CA LYS A 127 -14.97 -10.05 -10.44
C LYS A 127 -13.94 -11.04 -9.90
N TYR A 128 -12.83 -10.57 -9.31
CA TYR A 128 -11.70 -11.44 -8.94
C TYR A 128 -11.42 -11.53 -7.44
N GLY A 129 -12.05 -10.69 -6.62
CA GLY A 129 -11.73 -10.57 -5.20
C GLY A 129 -11.94 -11.87 -4.42
N LYS A 130 -13.01 -12.62 -4.71
CA LYS A 130 -13.32 -13.90 -4.04
C LYS A 130 -12.32 -15.00 -4.39
N ASP A 131 -11.99 -15.14 -5.67
CA ASP A 131 -11.06 -16.16 -6.15
C ASP A 131 -9.61 -15.87 -5.75
N ASN A 132 -9.25 -14.59 -5.62
CA ASN A 132 -7.95 -14.20 -5.07
C ASN A 132 -7.92 -14.44 -3.56
N ALA A 133 -9.00 -14.10 -2.84
CA ALA A 133 -9.07 -14.33 -1.39
C ALA A 133 -8.95 -15.81 -1.01
N SER A 134 -9.53 -16.72 -1.79
CA SER A 134 -9.42 -18.17 -1.56
C SER A 134 -7.99 -18.71 -1.75
N LYS A 135 -7.14 -17.98 -2.49
CA LYS A 135 -5.71 -18.26 -2.68
C LYS A 135 -4.81 -17.54 -1.67
N GLY A 136 -5.39 -16.86 -0.69
CA GLY A 136 -4.65 -16.03 0.26
C GLY A 136 -4.11 -14.72 -0.35
N ILE A 137 -4.63 -14.29 -1.51
CA ILE A 137 -4.23 -13.05 -2.17
C ILE A 137 -5.14 -11.90 -1.74
N GLY A 138 -4.55 -10.91 -1.07
CA GLY A 138 -5.24 -9.73 -0.60
C GLY A 138 -5.20 -8.62 -1.64
N MET A 139 -6.25 -7.82 -1.73
CA MET A 139 -6.38 -6.71 -2.65
C MET A 139 -6.96 -5.51 -1.92
N TRP A 140 -6.36 -4.33 -2.10
CA TRP A 140 -6.84 -3.07 -1.57
C TRP A 140 -6.72 -1.95 -2.59
N GLN A 141 -7.73 -1.11 -2.63
CA GLN A 141 -7.70 0.15 -3.38
C GLN A 141 -7.82 1.31 -2.40
N HIS A 142 -6.91 2.26 -2.53
CA HIS A 142 -6.87 3.47 -1.73
C HIS A 142 -6.93 4.70 -2.61
N ARG A 143 -7.73 5.69 -2.19
CA ARG A 143 -7.83 7.00 -2.84
C ARG A 143 -7.19 8.06 -1.96
N GLN A 144 -6.37 8.92 -2.56
CA GLN A 144 -5.77 10.03 -1.83
C GLN A 144 -6.84 11.07 -1.45
N ILE A 145 -6.76 11.56 -0.21
CA ILE A 145 -7.59 12.65 0.31
C ILE A 145 -6.77 13.91 0.62
N ILE A 146 -5.49 13.76 0.95
CA ILE A 146 -4.56 14.88 1.23
C ILE A 146 -3.17 14.53 0.70
N GLY A 147 -2.47 15.53 0.15
CA GLY A 147 -1.10 15.48 -0.35
C GLY A 147 -1.03 15.64 -1.87
N GLU A 148 0.19 15.56 -2.43
CA GLU A 148 0.43 15.98 -3.82
C GLU A 148 0.85 14.83 -4.77
N PRO A 149 0.25 14.75 -5.97
CA PRO A 149 -0.98 15.44 -6.38
C PRO A 149 -2.21 14.74 -5.77
N MET A 150 -3.36 15.42 -5.69
CA MET A 150 -4.56 14.92 -5.02
C MET A 150 -5.28 13.79 -5.78
N ASN A 151 -5.01 13.64 -7.08
CA ASN A 151 -5.61 12.68 -8.01
C ASN A 151 -4.89 11.32 -8.04
N ARG A 152 -4.46 10.82 -6.87
CA ARG A 152 -3.70 9.56 -6.79
C ARG A 152 -4.56 8.40 -6.31
N LEU A 153 -4.35 7.24 -6.92
CA LEU A 153 -4.81 5.95 -6.44
C LEU A 153 -3.63 5.07 -6.06
N ILE A 154 -3.80 4.24 -5.04
CA ILE A 154 -2.88 3.16 -4.69
C ILE A 154 -3.64 1.85 -4.75
N TYR A 155 -3.11 0.90 -5.49
CA TYR A 155 -3.53 -0.50 -5.45
C TYR A 155 -2.46 -1.31 -4.74
N VAL A 156 -2.89 -2.09 -3.76
CA VAL A 156 -2.03 -3.05 -3.05
C VAL A 156 -2.57 -4.44 -3.35
N THR A 157 -1.70 -5.34 -3.76
CA THR A 157 -2.00 -6.76 -3.85
C THR A 157 -1.00 -7.51 -2.99
N SER A 158 -1.44 -8.28 -2.00
CA SER A 158 -0.57 -9.03 -1.10
C SER A 158 -0.63 -10.52 -1.36
N TYR A 159 0.45 -11.21 -1.01
CA TYR A 159 0.66 -12.62 -1.30
C TYR A 159 1.23 -13.33 -0.08
N PRO A 160 0.86 -14.61 0.14
CA PRO A 160 1.41 -15.41 1.24
C PRO A 160 2.90 -15.73 1.00
N ASP A 161 3.32 -15.90 -0.25
CA ASP A 161 4.68 -16.24 -0.61
C ASP A 161 5.09 -15.67 -1.98
N MET A 162 6.40 -15.75 -2.29
CA MET A 162 6.97 -15.24 -3.54
C MET A 162 6.43 -15.96 -4.78
N LYS A 163 6.16 -17.26 -4.67
CA LYS A 163 5.63 -18.06 -5.78
C LYS A 163 4.25 -17.59 -6.19
N SER A 164 3.38 -17.32 -5.21
CA SER A 164 2.04 -16.78 -5.43
C SER A 164 2.10 -15.38 -6.06
N ALA A 165 3.10 -14.57 -5.68
CA ALA A 165 3.35 -13.28 -6.32
C ALA A 165 3.81 -13.45 -7.78
N GLU A 166 4.73 -14.37 -8.06
CA GLU A 166 5.22 -14.68 -9.40
C GLU A 166 4.11 -15.21 -10.31
N ASP A 167 3.35 -16.21 -9.87
CA ASP A 167 2.24 -16.81 -10.62
C ASP A 167 1.15 -15.78 -10.96
N PHE A 168 0.92 -14.82 -10.07
CA PHE A 168 -0.05 -13.74 -10.30
C PHE A 168 0.48 -12.67 -11.27
N LEU A 169 1.76 -12.33 -11.19
CA LEU A 169 2.38 -11.29 -12.01
C LEU A 169 2.73 -11.75 -13.42
N THR A 170 3.07 -13.04 -13.58
CA THR A 170 3.45 -13.65 -14.86
C THR A 170 2.26 -14.27 -15.59
N GLN A 171 1.09 -14.30 -14.96
CA GLN A 171 -0.14 -14.79 -15.55
C GLN A 171 -0.37 -14.13 -16.91
N ASP A 172 -0.56 -14.97 -17.94
CA ASP A 172 -0.75 -14.51 -19.30
C ASP A 172 -2.08 -13.77 -19.44
N PHE A 173 -2.01 -12.44 -19.40
CA PHE A 173 -3.16 -11.57 -19.56
C PHE A 173 -3.75 -11.61 -20.97
N SER A 174 -3.06 -12.17 -21.97
CA SER A 174 -3.58 -12.30 -23.34
C SER A 174 -4.72 -13.32 -23.46
N LYS A 175 -4.90 -14.18 -22.45
CA LYS A 175 -6.00 -15.16 -22.37
C LYS A 175 -7.25 -14.62 -21.68
N ARG A 176 -7.26 -13.35 -21.28
CA ARG A 176 -8.41 -12.72 -20.63
C ARG A 176 -9.40 -12.22 -21.69
N ASP A 177 -10.69 -12.39 -21.43
CA ASP A 177 -11.79 -11.99 -22.32
C ASP A 177 -11.62 -10.56 -22.87
N GLN A 178 -12.11 -10.31 -24.10
CA GLN A 178 -12.08 -9.00 -24.76
C GLN A 178 -12.59 -7.84 -23.87
N GLN A 179 -13.55 -8.12 -22.99
CA GLN A 179 -14.05 -7.16 -22.01
C GLN A 179 -12.93 -6.63 -21.08
N ILE A 180 -12.02 -7.50 -20.64
CA ILE A 180 -10.92 -7.14 -19.76
C ILE A 180 -9.87 -6.31 -20.51
N ALA A 181 -9.63 -6.61 -21.78
CA ALA A 181 -8.77 -5.80 -22.63
C ALA A 181 -9.31 -4.36 -22.77
N ASN A 182 -10.63 -4.21 -22.96
CA ASN A 182 -11.29 -2.91 -23.02
C ASN A 182 -11.19 -2.16 -21.67
N GLU A 183 -11.42 -2.84 -20.55
CA GLU A 183 -11.27 -2.26 -19.21
C GLU A 183 -9.83 -1.80 -18.94
N LEU A 184 -8.83 -2.58 -19.34
CA LEU A 184 -7.41 -2.23 -19.21
C LEU A 184 -7.01 -1.06 -20.11
N SER A 185 -7.54 -0.98 -21.33
CA SER A 185 -7.31 0.17 -22.23
C SER A 185 -7.85 1.44 -21.59
N ILE A 186 -9.12 1.41 -21.15
CA ILE A 186 -9.74 2.56 -20.48
C ILE A 186 -8.95 2.93 -19.23
N PHE A 187 -8.51 1.95 -18.44
CA PHE A 187 -7.69 2.21 -17.27
C PHE A 187 -6.39 2.94 -17.68
N SER A 188 -5.63 2.38 -18.61
CA SER A 188 -4.35 2.91 -19.08
C SER A 188 -4.47 4.31 -19.67
N ASP A 189 -5.49 4.56 -20.49
CA ASP A 189 -5.71 5.85 -21.15
C ASP A 189 -5.98 6.99 -20.16
N ASN A 190 -6.38 6.65 -18.93
CA ASN A 190 -6.71 7.60 -17.87
C ASN A 190 -5.60 7.75 -16.82
N ILE A 191 -4.46 7.08 -16.96
CA ILE A 191 -3.29 7.25 -16.07
C ILE A 191 -2.34 8.30 -16.66
N ASP A 192 -1.95 9.28 -15.86
CA ASP A 192 -0.91 10.27 -16.20
C ASP A 192 0.49 9.72 -15.92
N ALA A 193 0.66 9.06 -14.77
CA ALA A 193 1.94 8.53 -14.36
C ALA A 193 1.80 7.33 -13.42
N PHE A 194 2.66 6.34 -13.61
CA PHE A 194 2.94 5.32 -12.61
C PHE A 194 4.06 5.84 -11.70
N ASN A 195 3.70 6.29 -10.49
CA ASN A 195 4.63 6.90 -9.55
C ASN A 195 5.44 5.88 -8.74
N ALA A 196 4.87 4.70 -8.52
CA ALA A 196 5.54 3.57 -7.90
C ALA A 196 4.89 2.28 -8.38
N ARG A 197 5.68 1.35 -8.89
CA ARG A 197 5.31 -0.06 -9.05
C ARG A 197 6.46 -0.86 -8.50
N GLY A 198 6.22 -1.58 -7.42
CA GLY A 198 7.28 -2.36 -6.78
C GLY A 198 6.71 -3.60 -6.12
N LEU A 199 7.55 -4.64 -6.07
CA LEU A 199 7.38 -5.77 -5.21
C LEU A 199 8.10 -5.48 -3.89
N PHE A 200 7.41 -5.74 -2.78
CA PHE A 200 7.86 -5.46 -1.43
C PHE A 200 7.71 -6.70 -0.57
N GLU A 201 8.65 -6.90 0.34
CA GLU A 201 8.55 -7.81 1.48
C GLU A 201 7.88 -7.07 2.65
N ILE A 202 6.89 -7.68 3.28
CA ILE A 202 6.21 -7.13 4.45
C ILE A 202 7.06 -7.49 5.68
N ILE A 203 7.59 -6.47 6.34
CA ILE A 203 8.48 -6.61 7.51
C ILE A 203 7.77 -6.32 8.84
N ARG A 204 6.59 -5.69 8.79
CA ARG A 204 5.68 -5.52 9.92
C ARG A 204 4.25 -5.54 9.42
N HIS A 205 3.39 -6.30 10.09
CA HIS A 205 1.96 -6.33 9.83
C HIS A 205 1.22 -5.37 10.75
N GLN A 206 0.16 -4.79 10.21
CA GLN A 206 -0.86 -4.14 11.03
C GLN A 206 -1.69 -5.24 11.74
N SER A 207 -1.85 -5.14 13.06
CA SER A 207 -2.63 -6.08 13.88
C SER A 207 -4.06 -5.64 14.15
#